data_AF-A0A838PIJ6-F1
#
_entry.id   AF-A0A838PIJ6-F1
#
_cell.length_a   1.000
_cell.length_b   1.000
_cell.length_c   1.000
_cell.angle_alpha   90.00
_cell.angle_beta   90.00
_cell.angle_gamma   90.00
#
_symmetry.space_group_name_H-M   'P 1'
#
loop_
_entity.id
_entity.type
_entity.pdbx_description
1 polymer ?
#
loop_
_entity_poly.entity_id
_entity_poly.type
_entity_poly.pdbx_seq_one_letter_code
_entity_poly.pdbx_strand_id
1 'polypeptide(L)'
;MTLSDVRDTQIPEVLRLCTTDTAKLPRYLNEAVMRLLPKGQWRGTVARYKFCTIAACLTFPRQIETALGFSICRAPGTIRSHWYEFLDFGVGQLSHDDCAADQLIDRGTACAFDDIATIGNKIKIYADLAVDAGKTILLQGYDSNANWVLTSNGDVNGERVTIGAAPVTTSTAWLKGGLAAVQKVATKGPIRLYDYNPTTGVQRPIAIYEPDETVPEYRRYMVPGMGDHSSCCGSTTDCGTKTVTVLAKLAFIPVRNDSDYILIGNVPALKDMCMSILKREQNLIQEAFAYEASAVKLLDEELSNYYGDGTVDPIRSINAGVFGYAGVTSIV
;
A
#
# COMPACT_ATOMS: atom_id res chain seq x y z
N MET A 1 -12.82 14.93 3.68
CA MET A 1 -12.20 16.25 3.83
C MET A 1 -11.05 16.35 2.85
N THR A 2 -10.97 17.47 2.15
CA THR A 2 -9.95 17.77 1.14
C THR A 2 -8.98 18.84 1.65
N LEU A 3 -7.87 19.06 0.94
CA LEU A 3 -6.94 20.14 1.27
C LEU A 3 -7.61 21.52 1.14
N SER A 4 -8.54 21.74 0.20
CA SER A 4 -9.30 22.99 0.14
C SER A 4 -10.12 23.22 1.40
N ASP A 5 -10.80 22.19 1.91
CA ASP A 5 -11.62 22.31 3.11
C ASP A 5 -10.76 22.77 4.31
N VAL A 6 -9.52 22.28 4.42
CA VAL A 6 -8.60 22.64 5.50
C VAL A 6 -8.14 24.09 5.42
N ARG A 7 -8.03 24.67 4.23
CA ARG A 7 -7.66 26.09 4.07
C ARG A 7 -8.71 27.02 4.67
N ASP A 8 -9.96 26.59 4.71
CA ASP A 8 -11.07 27.35 5.27
C ASP A 8 -11.24 27.13 6.79
N THR A 9 -10.38 26.31 7.42
CA THR A 9 -10.39 26.06 8.86
C THR A 9 -9.50 27.05 9.63
N GLN A 10 -9.44 26.90 10.96
CA GLN A 10 -8.55 27.67 11.85
C GLN A 10 -7.07 27.20 11.82
N ILE A 11 -6.74 26.11 11.10
CA ILE A 11 -5.38 25.57 11.08
C ILE A 11 -4.36 26.59 10.52
N PRO A 12 -4.61 27.28 9.38
CA PRO A 12 -3.70 28.30 8.88
C PRO A 12 -3.49 29.45 9.86
N GLU A 13 -4.56 29.90 10.53
CA GLU A 13 -4.51 31.01 11.50
C GLU A 13 -3.58 30.69 12.68
N VAL A 14 -3.73 29.49 13.24
CA VAL A 14 -2.94 29.01 14.39
C VAL A 14 -1.45 28.86 14.03
N LEU A 15 -1.16 28.46 12.79
CA LEU A 15 0.20 28.38 12.26
C LEU A 15 0.76 29.73 11.80
N ARG A 16 -0.03 30.81 11.89
CA ARG A 16 0.31 32.14 11.33
C ARG A 16 0.65 32.09 9.84
N LEU A 17 -0.03 31.22 9.10
CA LEU A 17 0.09 31.07 7.66
C LEU A 17 -1.09 31.73 6.96
N CYS A 18 -0.85 32.25 5.76
CA CYS A 18 -1.94 32.68 4.88
C CYS A 18 -2.66 31.45 4.31
N THR A 19 -3.97 31.55 4.08
CA THR A 19 -4.78 30.48 3.47
C THR A 19 -4.30 30.10 2.06
N THR A 20 -3.61 31.02 1.38
CA THR A 20 -3.02 30.82 0.04
C THR A 20 -1.60 30.24 0.07
N ASP A 21 -1.04 29.90 1.24
CA ASP A 21 0.30 29.30 1.30
C ASP A 21 0.27 27.85 0.81
N THR A 22 0.58 27.65 -0.46
CA THR A 22 0.53 26.37 -1.15
C THR A 22 1.70 25.43 -0.80
N ALA A 23 2.73 25.92 -0.11
CA ALA A 23 3.93 25.14 0.18
C ALA A 23 4.02 24.72 1.65
N LYS A 24 3.77 25.64 2.59
CA LYS A 24 3.97 25.36 4.02
C LYS A 24 2.81 24.62 4.66
N LEU A 25 1.56 24.97 4.32
CA LEU A 25 0.40 24.33 4.92
C LEU A 25 0.34 22.82 4.61
N PRO A 26 0.48 22.35 3.35
CA PRO A 26 0.52 20.92 3.07
C PRO A 26 1.69 20.22 3.76
N ARG A 27 2.84 20.89 3.95
CA ARG A 27 3.98 20.31 4.66
C ARG A 27 3.64 19.98 6.12
N TYR A 28 3.07 20.92 6.87
CA TYR A 28 2.66 20.67 8.26
C TYR A 28 1.55 19.62 8.36
N LEU A 29 0.58 19.66 7.45
CA LEU A 29 -0.51 18.66 7.42
C LEU A 29 0.00 17.26 7.10
N ASN A 30 0.83 17.12 6.08
CA ASN A 30 1.45 15.85 5.70
C ASN A 30 2.26 15.29 6.87
N GLU A 31 3.05 16.12 7.54
CA GLU A 31 3.81 15.71 8.72
C GLU A 31 2.91 15.32 9.91
N ALA A 32 1.84 16.07 10.16
CA ALA A 32 0.87 15.76 11.20
C ALA A 32 0.21 14.39 10.96
N VAL A 33 -0.26 14.13 9.74
CA VAL A 33 -0.87 12.85 9.36
C VAL A 33 0.15 11.71 9.46
N MET A 34 1.38 11.89 8.98
CA MET A 34 2.45 10.88 9.10
C MET A 34 2.74 10.49 10.55
N ARG A 35 2.67 11.43 11.48
CA ARG A 35 2.91 11.17 12.91
C ARG A 35 1.70 10.56 13.63
N LEU A 36 0.49 10.91 13.22
CA LEU A 36 -0.74 10.39 13.81
C LEU A 36 -1.06 8.97 13.33
N LEU A 37 -0.88 8.66 12.04
CA LEU A 37 -1.21 7.34 11.47
C LEU A 37 -0.59 6.12 12.17
N PRO A 38 0.66 6.12 12.66
CA PRO A 38 1.22 4.98 13.39
C PRO A 38 0.71 4.86 14.83
N LYS A 39 0.09 5.91 15.39
CA LYS A 39 -0.32 5.96 16.80
C LYS A 39 -1.66 5.27 17.09
N GLY A 40 -2.45 4.96 16.08
CA GLY A 40 -3.76 4.36 16.27
C GLY A 40 -4.46 3.97 14.98
N GLN A 41 -5.64 3.40 15.12
CA GLN A 41 -6.55 3.05 14.02
C GLN A 41 -7.71 4.02 14.01
N TRP A 42 -7.47 5.20 13.44
CA TRP A 42 -8.45 6.28 13.43
C TRP A 42 -9.62 5.99 12.50
N ARG A 43 -10.73 6.68 12.74
CA ARG A 43 -11.91 6.61 11.87
C ARG A 43 -11.51 6.89 10.41
N GLY A 44 -11.92 5.99 9.52
CA GLY A 44 -11.63 6.09 8.08
C GLY A 44 -10.23 5.65 7.65
N THR A 45 -9.35 5.24 8.59
CA THR A 45 -8.00 4.72 8.26
C THR A 45 -7.95 3.21 8.05
N VAL A 46 -9.04 2.50 8.38
CA VAL A 46 -9.17 1.05 8.23
C VAL A 46 -10.36 0.76 7.33
N ALA A 47 -10.15 -0.09 6.33
CA ALA A 47 -11.20 -0.51 5.41
C ALA A 47 -11.07 -1.98 5.03
N ARG A 48 -12.19 -2.57 4.61
CA ARG A 48 -12.26 -3.97 4.17
C ARG A 48 -12.21 -4.02 2.64
N TYR A 49 -11.27 -4.77 2.11
CA TYR A 49 -11.05 -4.98 0.69
C TYR A 49 -11.17 -6.46 0.33
N LYS A 50 -11.56 -6.73 -0.92
CA LYS A 50 -11.56 -8.07 -1.50
C LYS A 50 -10.62 -8.07 -2.69
N PHE A 51 -9.64 -8.97 -2.67
CA PHE A 51 -8.61 -9.07 -3.71
C PHE A 51 -8.69 -10.40 -4.43
N CYS A 52 -8.31 -10.37 -5.70
CA CYS A 52 -8.05 -11.57 -6.50
C CYS A 52 -6.55 -11.88 -6.41
N THR A 53 -6.20 -13.14 -6.20
CA THR A 53 -4.80 -13.58 -6.06
C THR A 53 -4.29 -14.16 -7.37
N ILE A 54 -3.02 -13.91 -7.68
CA ILE A 54 -2.33 -14.51 -8.83
C ILE A 54 -1.19 -15.36 -8.26
N ALA A 55 -1.17 -16.66 -8.59
CA ALA A 55 -0.19 -17.61 -8.05
C ALA A 55 -0.05 -17.54 -6.52
N ALA A 56 -1.19 -17.43 -5.81
CA ALA A 56 -1.25 -17.29 -4.35
C ALA A 56 -0.61 -16.02 -3.76
N CYS A 57 -0.11 -15.11 -4.60
CA CYS A 57 0.43 -13.83 -4.20
C CYS A 57 -0.65 -12.75 -4.23
N LEU A 58 -0.54 -11.84 -3.27
CA LEU A 58 -1.39 -10.68 -3.11
C LEU A 58 -0.50 -9.45 -2.93
N THR A 59 -0.50 -8.56 -3.90
CA THR A 59 0.22 -7.29 -3.80
C THR A 59 -0.79 -6.18 -3.57
N PHE A 60 -0.61 -5.39 -2.51
CA PHE A 60 -1.52 -4.29 -2.20
C PHE A 60 -1.27 -3.07 -3.09
N PRO A 61 -2.32 -2.33 -3.46
CA PRO A 61 -2.14 -1.04 -4.11
C PRO A 61 -1.58 -0.02 -3.10
N ARG A 62 -0.99 1.08 -3.59
CA ARG A 62 -0.33 2.11 -2.78
C ARG A 62 -1.16 2.64 -1.61
N GLN A 63 -2.49 2.66 -1.76
CA GLN A 63 -3.41 3.18 -0.74
C GLN A 63 -3.44 2.31 0.53
N ILE A 64 -2.85 1.11 0.52
CA ILE A 64 -2.91 0.15 1.63
C ILE A 64 -1.50 -0.13 2.15
N GLU A 65 -1.32 0.02 3.46
CA GLU A 65 -0.03 -0.16 4.15
C GLU A 65 0.16 -1.60 4.67
N THR A 66 -0.85 -2.12 5.37
CA THR A 66 -0.74 -3.44 6.01
C THR A 66 -2.09 -4.12 6.14
N ALA A 67 -2.07 -5.46 6.08
CA ALA A 67 -3.19 -6.27 6.52
C ALA A 67 -3.26 -6.29 8.06
N LEU A 68 -4.45 -6.07 8.61
CA LEU A 68 -4.76 -6.21 10.04
C LEU A 68 -5.45 -7.54 10.34
N GLY A 69 -6.23 -8.03 9.38
CA GLY A 69 -6.87 -9.33 9.41
C GLY A 69 -7.20 -9.79 8.00
N PHE A 70 -7.40 -11.08 7.80
CA PHE A 70 -7.84 -11.60 6.51
C PHE A 70 -8.75 -12.81 6.68
N SER A 71 -9.52 -13.10 5.64
CA SER A 71 -10.30 -14.30 5.52
C SER A 71 -10.26 -14.84 4.09
N ILE A 72 -10.23 -16.17 4.00
CA ILE A 72 -10.28 -16.93 2.75
C ILE A 72 -11.56 -17.76 2.83
N CYS A 73 -12.37 -17.76 1.77
CA CYS A 73 -13.62 -18.53 1.75
C CYS A 73 -14.55 -18.30 2.97
N ARG A 74 -14.54 -17.10 3.56
CA ARG A 74 -15.26 -16.73 4.82
C ARG A 74 -14.68 -17.33 6.10
N ALA A 75 -13.57 -18.07 6.05
CA ALA A 75 -12.81 -18.50 7.20
C ALA A 75 -11.69 -17.47 7.50
N PRO A 76 -11.67 -16.86 8.70
CA PRO A 76 -10.55 -16.02 9.10
C PRO A 76 -9.29 -16.86 9.33
N GLY A 77 -8.14 -16.35 8.91
CA GLY A 77 -6.85 -17.03 9.10
C GLY A 77 -5.86 -16.23 9.95
N THR A 78 -4.61 -16.70 10.02
CA THR A 78 -3.54 -16.06 10.82
C THR A 78 -2.50 -15.36 9.95
N ILE A 79 -2.26 -14.07 10.21
CA ILE A 79 -1.21 -13.30 9.53
C ILE A 79 0.14 -13.63 10.19
N ARG A 80 1.14 -13.95 9.36
CA ARG A 80 2.51 -14.28 9.77
C ARG A 80 3.48 -13.27 9.17
N SER A 81 4.53 -12.94 9.92
CA SER A 81 5.62 -12.09 9.42
C SER A 81 6.52 -12.88 8.46
N HIS A 82 7.36 -12.16 7.71
CA HIS A 82 8.33 -12.75 6.79
C HIS A 82 9.32 -13.71 7.47
N TRP A 83 9.58 -13.55 8.77
CA TRP A 83 10.45 -14.44 9.56
C TRP A 83 9.88 -15.83 9.79
N TYR A 84 8.57 -16.02 9.63
CA TYR A 84 7.89 -17.26 10.01
C TYR A 84 8.45 -18.50 9.30
N GLU A 85 8.90 -18.35 8.06
CA GLU A 85 9.43 -19.45 7.26
C GLU A 85 10.91 -19.78 7.53
N PHE A 86 11.60 -18.90 8.26
CA PHE A 86 13.02 -19.04 8.59
C PHE A 86 13.22 -19.55 10.02
N LEU A 87 12.16 -20.04 10.67
CA LEU A 87 12.26 -20.67 11.98
C LEU A 87 12.84 -22.09 11.84
N ASP A 88 13.81 -22.43 12.71
CA ASP A 88 14.48 -23.75 12.70
C ASP A 88 13.51 -24.94 12.87
N PHE A 89 12.42 -24.71 13.62
CA PHE A 89 11.31 -25.67 13.80
C PHE A 89 10.03 -25.21 13.08
N GLY A 90 10.19 -24.42 12.01
CA GLY A 90 9.11 -23.87 11.22
C GLY A 90 8.62 -24.80 10.12
N VAL A 91 7.67 -24.29 9.34
CA VAL A 91 7.09 -24.98 8.17
C VAL A 91 8.02 -24.97 6.95
N GLY A 92 9.16 -24.29 7.03
CA GLY A 92 10.05 -24.03 5.89
C GLY A 92 9.46 -22.99 4.93
N GLN A 93 10.04 -22.91 3.73
CA GLN A 93 9.55 -22.03 2.67
C GLN A 93 8.29 -22.62 2.05
N LEU A 94 7.17 -21.90 2.15
CA LEU A 94 5.90 -22.33 1.59
C LEU A 94 5.69 -21.74 0.20
N SER A 95 5.15 -22.58 -0.68
CA SER A 95 4.75 -22.29 -2.03
C SER A 95 3.22 -22.24 -2.16
N HIS A 96 2.74 -21.85 -3.33
CA HIS A 96 1.30 -21.85 -3.63
C HIS A 96 0.66 -23.24 -3.54
N ASP A 97 1.43 -24.32 -3.71
CA ASP A 97 0.95 -25.69 -3.69
C ASP A 97 1.05 -26.34 -2.30
N ASP A 98 1.71 -25.67 -1.34
CA ASP A 98 1.87 -26.23 -0.01
C ASP A 98 0.61 -26.03 0.83
N CYS A 99 -0.01 -27.13 1.25
CA CYS A 99 -1.17 -27.14 2.14
C CYS A 99 -0.78 -26.78 3.58
N ALA A 100 -0.33 -25.54 3.82
CA ALA A 100 -0.28 -24.94 5.14
C ALA A 100 -1.62 -24.24 5.40
N ALA A 101 -2.24 -24.51 6.54
CA ALA A 101 -3.54 -23.96 6.98
C ALA A 101 -3.74 -22.46 6.64
N ASP A 102 -4.98 -21.96 6.71
CA ASP A 102 -5.35 -20.57 6.37
C ASP A 102 -4.42 -19.51 7.03
N GLN A 103 -3.39 -19.13 6.28
CA GLN A 103 -2.32 -18.23 6.71
C GLN A 103 -2.04 -17.19 5.63
N LEU A 104 -1.63 -16.00 6.06
CA LEU A 104 -1.20 -14.92 5.18
C LEU A 104 0.21 -14.54 5.59
N ILE A 105 1.20 -14.83 4.74
CA ILE A 105 2.62 -14.65 5.03
C ILE A 105 3.09 -13.37 4.35
N ASP A 106 3.66 -12.47 5.11
CA ASP A 106 4.30 -11.27 4.57
C ASP A 106 5.57 -11.64 3.79
N ARG A 107 5.67 -11.19 2.54
CA ARG A 107 6.80 -11.42 1.62
C ARG A 107 7.63 -10.16 1.37
N GLY A 108 7.39 -9.10 2.13
CA GLY A 108 8.07 -7.83 1.97
C GLY A 108 7.40 -6.96 0.91
N THR A 109 8.18 -6.29 0.09
CA THR A 109 7.69 -5.31 -0.88
C THR A 109 8.06 -5.66 -2.31
N ALA A 110 7.25 -5.18 -3.25
CA ALA A 110 7.45 -5.35 -4.68
C ALA A 110 7.08 -4.05 -5.41
N CYS A 111 7.70 -3.80 -6.56
CA CYS A 111 7.41 -2.61 -7.38
C CYS A 111 6.29 -2.84 -8.41
N ALA A 112 5.72 -4.04 -8.48
CA ALA A 112 4.66 -4.43 -9.42
C ALA A 112 3.67 -5.38 -8.73
N PHE A 113 2.42 -5.42 -9.18
CA PHE A 113 1.42 -6.29 -8.56
C PHE A 113 1.53 -7.76 -9.02
N ASP A 114 2.06 -7.97 -10.23
CA ASP A 114 2.39 -9.28 -10.79
C ASP A 114 3.83 -9.23 -11.33
N ASP A 115 4.48 -10.38 -11.40
CA ASP A 115 5.87 -10.50 -11.83
C ASP A 115 5.95 -10.76 -13.33
N ILE A 116 7.16 -10.75 -13.90
CA ILE A 116 7.37 -11.16 -15.29
C ILE A 116 7.19 -12.68 -15.39
N ALA A 117 6.32 -13.16 -16.27
CA ALA A 117 5.90 -14.56 -16.32
C ALA A 117 6.99 -15.49 -16.86
N THR A 118 7.71 -15.04 -17.89
CA THR A 118 8.60 -15.87 -18.69
C THR A 118 9.91 -15.13 -18.94
N ILE A 119 11.02 -15.88 -18.86
CA ILE A 119 12.35 -15.37 -19.18
C ILE A 119 12.36 -14.91 -20.65
N GLY A 120 12.97 -13.76 -20.90
CA GLY A 120 13.11 -13.22 -22.25
C GLY A 120 11.95 -12.30 -22.68
N ASN A 121 10.89 -12.19 -21.86
CA ASN A 121 9.86 -11.19 -22.09
C ASN A 121 10.42 -9.77 -21.85
N LYS A 122 9.77 -8.81 -22.49
CA LYS A 122 10.09 -7.39 -22.41
C LYS A 122 9.01 -6.64 -21.66
N ILE A 123 9.32 -5.48 -21.12
CA ILE A 123 8.32 -4.63 -20.47
C ILE A 123 7.81 -3.62 -21.50
N LYS A 124 6.50 -3.55 -21.67
CA LYS A 124 5.83 -2.57 -22.53
C LYS A 124 5.12 -1.53 -21.68
N ILE A 125 5.45 -0.27 -21.93
CA ILE A 125 5.02 0.90 -21.16
C ILE A 125 3.97 1.66 -21.95
N TYR A 126 2.84 1.94 -21.31
CA TYR A 126 1.76 2.76 -21.83
C TYR A 126 1.60 4.01 -20.98
N ALA A 127 1.47 5.16 -21.63
CA ALA A 127 1.00 6.39 -21.01
C ALA A 127 -0.47 6.56 -21.34
N ASP A 128 -1.32 6.76 -20.33
CA ASP A 128 -2.76 6.99 -20.58
C ASP A 128 -3.01 8.39 -21.18
N LEU A 129 -2.10 9.36 -20.92
CA LEU A 129 -2.19 10.72 -21.46
C LEU A 129 -0.96 11.09 -22.31
N ALA A 130 -1.21 11.68 -23.49
CA ALA A 130 -0.15 12.08 -24.41
C ALA A 130 0.77 13.21 -23.86
N VAL A 131 0.30 13.98 -22.86
CA VAL A 131 1.10 15.03 -22.21
C VAL A 131 2.28 14.49 -21.40
N ASP A 132 2.28 13.19 -21.10
CA ASP A 132 3.37 12.52 -20.39
C ASP A 132 4.45 11.98 -21.33
N ALA A 133 4.29 12.14 -22.65
CA ALA A 133 5.32 11.82 -23.62
C ALA A 133 6.58 12.66 -23.38
N GLY A 134 7.76 12.04 -23.48
CA GLY A 134 9.06 12.64 -23.21
C GLY A 134 9.54 12.50 -21.75
N LYS A 135 8.67 12.08 -20.83
CA LYS A 135 9.08 11.74 -19.45
C LYS A 135 9.81 10.41 -19.42
N THR A 136 10.63 10.18 -18.40
CA THR A 136 11.45 8.96 -18.29
C THR A 136 11.02 8.08 -17.13
N ILE A 137 11.10 6.77 -17.34
CA ILE A 137 10.99 5.73 -16.32
C ILE A 137 12.29 4.92 -16.28
N LEU A 138 12.76 4.60 -15.09
CA LEU A 138 13.94 3.77 -14.84
C LEU A 138 13.49 2.43 -14.27
N LEU A 139 13.84 1.34 -14.94
CA LEU A 139 13.52 -0.02 -14.56
C LEU A 139 14.81 -0.72 -14.12
N GLN A 140 14.84 -1.26 -12.90
CA GLN A 140 16.04 -1.85 -12.31
C GLN A 140 15.80 -3.34 -12.02
N GLY A 141 16.82 -4.18 -12.26
CA GLY A 141 16.69 -5.62 -12.05
C GLY A 141 17.63 -6.46 -12.91
N TYR A 142 17.24 -7.71 -13.13
CA TYR A 142 18.04 -8.73 -13.81
C TYR A 142 17.56 -9.00 -15.24
N ASP A 143 18.51 -9.08 -16.16
CA ASP A 143 18.28 -9.50 -17.55
C ASP A 143 18.00 -11.01 -17.65
N SER A 144 17.66 -11.49 -18.84
CA SER A 144 17.38 -12.91 -19.11
C SER A 144 18.56 -13.85 -18.81
N ASN A 145 19.78 -13.33 -18.66
CA ASN A 145 20.99 -14.07 -18.32
C ASN A 145 21.34 -13.98 -16.82
N ALA A 146 20.44 -13.44 -16.00
CA ALA A 146 20.62 -13.18 -14.58
C ALA A 146 21.74 -12.17 -14.24
N ASN A 147 22.11 -11.31 -15.20
CA ASN A 147 23.00 -10.18 -14.93
C ASN A 147 22.21 -8.96 -14.52
N TRP A 148 22.79 -8.17 -13.62
CA TRP A 148 22.21 -6.89 -13.24
C TRP A 148 22.28 -5.90 -14.41
N VAL A 149 21.15 -5.27 -14.75
CA VAL A 149 21.05 -4.36 -15.90
C VAL A 149 21.72 -3.03 -15.56
N LEU A 150 22.70 -2.64 -16.38
CA LEU A 150 23.35 -1.33 -16.34
C LEU A 150 23.24 -0.67 -17.71
N THR A 151 22.83 0.60 -17.74
CA THR A 151 22.81 1.40 -18.98
C THR A 151 23.84 2.53 -18.94
N SER A 152 24.15 3.09 -20.11
CA SER A 152 25.14 4.17 -20.28
C SER A 152 26.54 3.77 -19.79
N ASN A 153 27.05 2.62 -20.25
CA ASN A 153 28.37 2.10 -19.89
C ASN A 153 28.62 1.93 -18.38
N GLY A 154 27.57 1.75 -17.58
CA GLY A 154 27.68 1.50 -16.12
C GLY A 154 27.22 2.65 -15.23
N ASP A 155 26.97 3.84 -15.80
CA ASP A 155 26.61 5.03 -15.00
C ASP A 155 25.18 5.00 -14.47
N VAL A 156 24.28 4.28 -15.13
CA VAL A 156 22.87 4.18 -14.75
C VAL A 156 22.54 2.76 -14.33
N ASN A 157 22.13 2.62 -13.07
CA ASN A 157 21.64 1.36 -12.53
C ASN A 157 20.22 1.10 -13.06
N GLY A 158 20.07 0.17 -14.02
CA GLY A 158 18.82 -0.17 -14.69
C GLY A 158 18.70 0.39 -16.12
N GLU A 159 17.58 0.08 -16.77
CA GLU A 159 17.21 0.60 -18.09
C GLU A 159 16.34 1.85 -17.98
N ARG A 160 16.83 2.97 -18.54
CA ARG A 160 16.05 4.20 -18.66
C ARG A 160 15.27 4.19 -19.97
N VAL A 161 13.94 4.21 -19.88
CA VAL A 161 13.03 4.27 -21.02
C VAL A 161 12.35 5.64 -21.06
N THR A 162 12.33 6.27 -22.23
CA THR A 162 11.54 7.48 -22.46
C THR A 162 10.14 7.09 -22.88
N ILE A 163 9.15 7.59 -22.16
CA ILE A 163 7.74 7.35 -22.40
C ILE A 163 7.34 8.06 -23.69
N GLY A 164 6.78 7.33 -24.65
CA GLY A 164 6.28 7.86 -25.91
C GLY A 164 4.78 8.16 -25.86
N ALA A 165 4.30 8.90 -26.87
CA ALA A 165 2.86 9.00 -27.14
C ALA A 165 2.28 7.67 -27.65
N ALA A 166 3.12 6.87 -28.32
CA ALA A 166 2.84 5.47 -28.61
C ALA A 166 3.50 4.57 -27.55
N PRO A 167 2.99 3.34 -27.33
CA PRO A 167 3.56 2.42 -26.35
C PRO A 167 5.01 2.08 -26.68
N VAL A 168 5.88 2.12 -25.68
CA VAL A 168 7.32 1.85 -25.82
C VAL A 168 7.66 0.54 -25.15
N THR A 169 8.53 -0.26 -25.76
CA THR A 169 8.99 -1.53 -25.21
C THR A 169 10.45 -1.41 -24.80
N THR A 170 10.84 -2.06 -23.70
CA THR A 170 12.24 -2.12 -23.27
C THR A 170 13.15 -2.76 -24.32
N SER A 171 14.40 -2.31 -24.37
CA SER A 171 15.45 -3.01 -25.11
C SER A 171 15.82 -4.32 -24.42
N THR A 172 15.87 -4.33 -23.09
CA THR A 172 16.26 -5.48 -22.28
C THR A 172 15.17 -6.54 -22.27
N ALA A 173 15.60 -7.79 -22.39
CA ALA A 173 14.80 -8.96 -22.12
C ALA A 173 15.08 -9.39 -20.67
N TRP A 174 14.03 -9.57 -19.87
CA TRP A 174 14.14 -9.67 -18.42
C TRP A 174 14.08 -11.12 -17.93
N LEU A 175 14.62 -11.35 -16.72
CA LEU A 175 14.42 -12.62 -16.00
C LEU A 175 12.97 -12.72 -15.49
N LYS A 176 12.48 -13.95 -15.31
CA LYS A 176 11.23 -14.20 -14.57
C LYS A 176 11.36 -13.63 -13.14
N GLY A 177 10.45 -12.74 -12.75
CA GLY A 177 10.54 -12.02 -11.46
C GLY A 177 11.79 -11.13 -11.32
N GLY A 178 12.47 -10.79 -12.43
CA GLY A 178 13.72 -10.05 -12.40
C GLY A 178 13.60 -8.55 -12.13
N LEU A 179 12.38 -7.98 -12.18
CA LEU A 179 12.13 -6.56 -11.94
C LEU A 179 12.22 -6.28 -10.43
N ALA A 180 13.27 -5.58 -10.01
CA ALA A 180 13.55 -5.32 -8.60
C ALA A 180 12.97 -3.97 -8.15
N ALA A 181 13.18 -2.92 -8.93
CA ALA A 181 12.74 -1.57 -8.56
C ALA A 181 12.39 -0.73 -9.78
N VAL A 182 11.53 0.26 -9.57
CA VAL A 182 11.10 1.21 -10.59
C VAL A 182 11.19 2.61 -10.03
N GLN A 183 11.69 3.55 -10.84
CA GLN A 183 11.66 4.97 -10.53
C GLN A 183 11.05 5.73 -11.70
N LYS A 184 10.11 6.62 -11.41
CA LYS A 184 9.48 7.47 -12.41
C LYS A 184 9.40 8.91 -11.95
N VAL A 185 9.34 9.81 -12.92
CA VAL A 185 8.96 11.20 -12.65
C VAL A 185 7.45 11.31 -12.48
N ALA A 186 6.99 12.35 -11.77
CA ALA A 186 5.56 12.60 -11.61
C ALA A 186 4.89 12.84 -12.98
N THR A 187 3.83 12.08 -13.24
CA THR A 187 3.03 12.15 -14.47
C THR A 187 1.70 12.87 -14.23
N LYS A 188 0.96 13.17 -15.30
CA LYS A 188 -0.39 13.73 -15.21
C LYS A 188 -1.45 12.62 -15.29
N GLY A 189 -1.17 11.57 -16.05
CA GLY A 189 -1.95 10.34 -16.09
C GLY A 189 -1.21 9.16 -15.47
N PRO A 190 -1.90 8.05 -15.21
CA PRO A 190 -1.28 6.81 -14.77
C PRO A 190 -0.43 6.20 -15.89
N ILE A 191 0.58 5.43 -15.48
CA ILE A 191 1.45 4.66 -16.38
C ILE A 191 1.15 3.19 -16.17
N ARG A 192 0.97 2.44 -17.26
CA ARG A 192 0.70 1.00 -17.20
C ARG A 192 1.89 0.23 -17.74
N LEU A 193 2.31 -0.81 -17.02
CA LEU A 193 3.31 -1.75 -17.45
C LEU A 193 2.66 -3.09 -17.81
N TYR A 194 3.10 -3.64 -18.94
CA TYR A 194 2.72 -4.96 -19.41
C TYR A 194 3.96 -5.82 -19.61
N ASP A 195 3.87 -7.06 -19.16
CA ASP A 195 4.76 -8.14 -19.57
C ASP A 195 4.42 -8.51 -21.02
N TYR A 196 5.37 -8.31 -21.93
CA TYR A 196 5.20 -8.46 -23.37
C TYR A 196 6.11 -9.57 -23.90
N ASN A 197 5.49 -10.58 -24.51
CA ASN A 197 6.21 -11.63 -25.22
C ASN A 197 6.48 -11.17 -26.67
N PRO A 198 7.74 -10.92 -27.07
CA PRO A 198 8.06 -10.44 -28.41
C PRO A 198 7.82 -11.49 -29.51
N THR A 199 7.75 -12.78 -29.18
CA THR A 199 7.55 -13.88 -30.13
C THR A 199 6.08 -14.10 -30.46
N THR A 200 5.20 -14.06 -29.45
CA THR A 200 3.76 -14.34 -29.62
C THR A 200 2.89 -13.09 -29.67
N GLY A 201 3.42 -11.93 -29.26
CA GLY A 201 2.68 -10.67 -29.20
C GLY A 201 1.73 -10.53 -27.99
N VAL A 202 1.65 -11.56 -27.13
CA VAL A 202 0.79 -11.57 -25.93
C VAL A 202 1.28 -10.55 -24.91
N GLN A 203 0.34 -9.88 -24.25
CA GLN A 203 0.60 -8.87 -23.22
C GLN A 203 -0.21 -9.19 -21.95
N ARG A 204 0.46 -9.14 -20.80
CA ARG A 204 -0.16 -9.32 -19.48
C ARG A 204 0.11 -8.10 -18.61
N PRO A 205 -0.90 -7.49 -17.97
CA PRO A 205 -0.67 -6.34 -17.12
C PRO A 205 0.11 -6.75 -15.86
N ILE A 206 1.15 -5.98 -15.50
CA ILE A 206 1.99 -6.26 -14.32
C ILE A 206 2.02 -5.12 -13.30
N ALA A 207 1.85 -3.88 -13.75
CA ALA A 207 1.80 -2.72 -12.86
C ALA A 207 0.94 -1.60 -13.44
N ILE A 208 0.31 -0.83 -12.55
CA ILE A 208 -0.34 0.44 -12.85
C ILE A 208 0.19 1.42 -11.80
N TYR A 209 0.88 2.45 -12.27
CA TYR A 209 1.48 3.47 -11.41
C TYR A 209 0.67 4.74 -11.47
N GLU A 210 0.38 5.28 -10.29
CA GLU A 210 -0.40 6.50 -10.15
C GLU A 210 0.41 7.74 -10.58
N PRO A 211 -0.23 8.84 -10.98
CA PRO A 211 0.46 10.03 -11.49
C PRO A 211 1.51 10.60 -10.53
N ASP A 212 1.18 10.66 -9.24
CA ASP A 212 2.01 11.25 -8.17
C ASP A 212 3.05 10.29 -7.58
N GLU A 213 2.99 9.01 -7.96
CA GLU A 213 3.92 7.98 -7.51
C GLU A 213 5.27 8.11 -8.20
N THR A 214 6.38 8.15 -7.47
CA THR A 214 7.72 8.27 -8.06
C THR A 214 8.58 7.04 -7.83
N VAL A 215 8.37 6.34 -6.71
CA VAL A 215 9.06 5.10 -6.35
C VAL A 215 7.98 4.11 -5.91
N PRO A 216 7.45 3.30 -6.83
CA PRO A 216 6.43 2.31 -6.51
C PRO A 216 6.98 1.23 -5.60
N GLU A 217 6.37 1.10 -4.42
CA GLU A 217 6.69 0.08 -3.45
C GLU A 217 5.40 -0.39 -2.78
N TYR A 218 5.08 -1.67 -2.99
CA TYR A 218 3.84 -2.28 -2.58
C TYR A 218 4.10 -3.45 -1.68
N ARG A 219 3.38 -3.53 -0.56
CA ARG A 219 3.50 -4.69 0.32
C ARG A 219 2.88 -5.91 -0.34
N ARG A 220 3.61 -7.01 -0.35
CA ARG A 220 3.22 -8.28 -0.94
C ARG A 220 3.07 -9.33 0.14
N TYR A 221 1.99 -10.08 0.04
CA TYR A 221 1.69 -11.22 0.88
C TYR A 221 1.53 -12.47 0.02
N MET A 222 1.70 -13.61 0.65
CA MET A 222 1.50 -14.92 0.05
C MET A 222 0.54 -15.73 0.91
N VAL A 223 -0.36 -16.44 0.25
CA VAL A 223 -1.31 -17.34 0.89
C VAL A 223 -1.00 -18.78 0.48
N PRO A 224 -0.28 -19.55 1.30
CA PRO A 224 0.04 -20.93 0.96
C PRO A 224 -1.24 -21.77 0.72
N GLY A 225 -1.13 -22.81 -0.11
CA GLY A 225 -2.23 -23.73 -0.41
C GLY A 225 -3.31 -23.17 -1.33
N MET A 226 -3.19 -21.91 -1.77
CA MET A 226 -4.09 -21.33 -2.77
C MET A 226 -3.89 -21.90 -4.18
N GLY A 227 -2.95 -22.79 -4.45
CA GLY A 227 -2.93 -23.64 -5.65
C GLY A 227 -4.06 -24.69 -5.62
N ASP A 228 -4.35 -25.22 -4.43
CA ASP A 228 -5.24 -26.37 -4.21
C ASP A 228 -6.67 -26.02 -3.75
N HIS A 229 -6.93 -24.78 -3.31
CA HIS A 229 -8.30 -24.33 -2.99
C HIS A 229 -9.21 -24.29 -4.23
N SER A 230 -9.73 -25.44 -4.67
CA SER A 230 -10.47 -25.61 -5.92
C SER A 230 -11.80 -24.84 -6.00
N SER A 231 -12.32 -24.37 -4.86
CA SER A 231 -13.41 -23.39 -4.85
C SER A 231 -13.68 -22.94 -3.43
N CYS A 232 -13.58 -21.63 -3.17
CA CYS A 232 -14.39 -21.06 -2.11
C CYS A 232 -15.85 -21.21 -2.52
N CYS A 233 -16.55 -22.17 -1.92
CA CYS A 233 -18.00 -22.38 -1.93
C CYS A 233 -18.80 -21.50 -2.93
N GLY A 234 -18.96 -21.96 -4.18
CA GLY A 234 -20.06 -21.57 -5.07
C GLY A 234 -20.27 -20.09 -5.37
N SER A 235 -19.21 -19.34 -5.71
CA SER A 235 -19.33 -17.91 -6.04
C SER A 235 -18.86 -17.62 -7.46
N THR A 236 -19.80 -17.41 -8.38
CA THR A 236 -19.62 -16.82 -9.72
C THR A 236 -19.31 -15.32 -9.63
N THR A 237 -18.17 -14.94 -9.03
CA THR A 237 -17.68 -13.55 -9.14
C THR A 237 -16.55 -13.50 -10.15
N ASP A 238 -16.54 -12.47 -10.98
CA ASP A 238 -15.75 -12.23 -12.21
C ASP A 238 -14.21 -12.31 -12.13
N CYS A 239 -13.64 -12.86 -11.06
CA CYS A 239 -12.25 -13.33 -11.01
C CYS A 239 -12.27 -14.85 -10.95
N GLY A 240 -12.03 -15.53 -12.06
CA GLY A 240 -12.23 -16.98 -12.24
C GLY A 240 -11.52 -17.92 -11.24
N THR A 241 -10.67 -17.46 -10.33
CA THR A 241 -10.01 -18.34 -9.35
C THR A 241 -9.56 -17.56 -8.11
N LYS A 242 -10.27 -17.76 -6.98
CA LYS A 242 -9.86 -17.53 -5.58
C LYS A 242 -9.68 -16.07 -5.13
N THR A 243 -10.41 -15.70 -4.06
CA THR A 243 -10.44 -14.32 -3.54
C THR A 243 -10.12 -14.28 -2.05
N VAL A 244 -9.34 -13.30 -1.63
CA VAL A 244 -8.96 -13.05 -0.24
C VAL A 244 -9.62 -11.76 0.21
N THR A 245 -10.33 -11.80 1.34
CA THR A 245 -10.86 -10.59 1.97
C THR A 245 -9.89 -10.13 3.04
N VAL A 246 -9.48 -8.87 3.01
CA VAL A 246 -8.50 -8.30 3.94
C VAL A 246 -9.12 -7.09 4.63
N LEU A 247 -9.01 -7.05 5.96
CA LEU A 247 -9.16 -5.82 6.72
C LEU A 247 -7.80 -5.13 6.70
N ALA A 248 -7.72 -3.97 6.04
CA ALA A 248 -6.45 -3.32 5.74
C ALA A 248 -6.38 -1.93 6.36
N LYS A 249 -5.18 -1.56 6.80
CA LYS A 249 -4.84 -0.20 7.20
C LYS A 249 -4.40 0.58 5.97
N LEU A 250 -4.92 1.80 5.82
CA LEU A 250 -4.58 2.69 4.71
C LEU A 250 -3.22 3.34 4.91
N ALA A 251 -2.47 3.48 3.83
CA ALA A 251 -1.16 4.10 3.81
C ALA A 251 -1.26 5.62 3.77
N PHE A 252 -0.19 6.27 4.24
CA PHE A 252 -0.02 7.70 4.07
C PHE A 252 0.21 8.05 2.59
N ILE A 253 -0.65 8.91 2.05
CA ILE A 253 -0.46 9.55 0.75
C ILE A 253 -0.37 11.06 0.99
N PRO A 254 0.70 11.73 0.54
CA PRO A 254 0.86 13.15 0.78
C PRO A 254 -0.13 13.95 -0.06
N VAL A 255 -0.82 14.89 0.57
CA VAL A 255 -1.65 15.87 -0.15
C VAL A 255 -0.79 16.93 -0.80
N ARG A 256 -1.09 17.27 -2.05
CA ARG A 256 -0.37 18.26 -2.86
C ARG A 256 -1.32 19.24 -3.55
N ASN A 257 -2.46 18.75 -4.02
CA ASN A 257 -3.48 19.56 -4.68
C ASN A 257 -4.68 19.77 -3.76
N ASP A 258 -5.43 20.82 -4.03
CA ASP A 258 -6.60 21.22 -3.22
C ASP A 258 -7.70 20.16 -3.22
N SER A 259 -7.80 19.39 -4.30
CA SER A 259 -8.73 18.27 -4.46
C SER A 259 -8.33 17.01 -3.72
N ASP A 260 -7.09 16.92 -3.20
CA ASP A 260 -6.60 15.70 -2.59
C ASP A 260 -7.30 15.45 -1.25
N TYR A 261 -7.70 14.21 -1.02
CA TYR A 261 -8.35 13.80 0.23
C TYR A 261 -7.32 13.64 1.35
N ILE A 262 -7.67 14.14 2.52
CA ILE A 262 -6.91 13.93 3.75
C ILE A 262 -7.52 12.73 4.48
N LEU A 263 -6.65 11.77 4.82
CA LEU A 263 -7.06 10.51 5.43
C LEU A 263 -7.68 10.68 6.82
N ILE A 264 -7.16 11.61 7.63
CA ILE A 264 -7.71 11.95 8.95
C ILE A 264 -8.62 13.17 8.81
N GLY A 265 -9.91 13.01 9.10
CA GLY A 265 -10.93 14.06 8.94
C GLY A 265 -11.10 15.02 10.12
N ASN A 266 -10.47 14.75 11.26
CA ASN A 266 -10.67 15.50 12.49
C ASN A 266 -9.86 16.80 12.52
N VAL A 267 -10.53 17.93 12.25
CA VAL A 267 -9.87 19.25 12.19
C VAL A 267 -9.23 19.65 13.53
N PRO A 268 -9.91 19.53 14.70
CA PRO A 268 -9.28 19.79 15.99
C PRO A 268 -8.00 18.97 16.26
N ALA A 269 -8.01 17.67 15.98
CA ALA A 269 -6.83 16.83 16.18
C ALA A 269 -5.68 17.21 15.25
N LEU A 270 -5.97 17.50 13.97
CA LEU A 270 -4.96 17.98 13.03
C LEU A 270 -4.38 19.33 13.44
N LYS A 271 -5.20 20.24 13.96
CA LYS A 271 -4.78 21.53 14.50
C LYS A 271 -3.79 21.36 15.64
N ASP A 272 -4.11 20.54 16.63
CA ASP A 272 -3.25 20.28 17.78
C ASP A 272 -1.92 19.63 17.35
N MET A 273 -1.98 18.68 16.42
CA MET A 273 -0.75 18.06 15.90
C MET A 273 0.13 19.04 15.10
N CYS A 274 -0.48 19.92 14.30
CA CYS A 274 0.27 20.97 13.60
C CYS A 274 0.93 21.95 14.59
N MET A 275 0.23 22.33 15.67
CA MET A 275 0.83 23.13 16.75
C MET A 275 1.99 22.41 17.43
N SER A 276 1.85 21.11 17.70
CA SER A 276 2.94 20.30 18.26
C SER A 276 4.21 20.37 17.41
N ILE A 277 4.06 20.24 16.08
CA ILE A 277 5.20 20.33 15.15
C ILE A 277 5.84 21.72 15.21
N LEU A 278 5.04 22.79 15.13
CA LEU A 278 5.52 24.17 15.21
C LEU A 278 6.27 24.43 16.53
N LYS A 279 5.73 23.97 17.66
CA LYS A 279 6.35 24.12 18.99
C LYS A 279 7.65 23.34 19.10
N ARG A 280 7.72 22.16 18.46
CA ARG A 280 8.95 21.37 18.39
C ARG A 280 10.03 22.06 17.55
N GLU A 281 9.66 22.69 16.45
CA GLU A 281 10.59 23.52 15.66
C GLU A 281 11.09 24.75 16.44
N GLN A 282 10.31 25.25 17.42
CA GLN A 282 10.68 26.35 18.32
C GLN A 282 11.45 25.90 19.57
N ASN A 283 11.86 24.63 19.67
CA ASN A 283 12.50 24.03 20.84
C ASN A 283 11.64 24.01 22.14
N LEU A 284 10.32 24.18 22.02
CA LEU A 284 9.36 24.10 23.13
C LEU A 284 8.83 22.67 23.27
N ILE A 285 9.70 21.75 23.70
CA ILE A 285 9.43 20.30 23.67
C ILE A 285 8.28 19.88 24.60
N GLN A 286 8.19 20.44 25.81
CA GLN A 286 7.14 20.08 26.77
C GLN A 286 5.74 20.46 26.26
N GLU A 287 5.60 21.66 25.69
CA GLU A 287 4.34 22.10 25.07
C GLU A 287 3.99 21.23 23.86
N ALA A 288 4.99 20.87 23.05
CA ALA A 288 4.79 20.02 21.88
C ALA A 288 4.20 18.65 22.26
N PHE A 289 4.68 18.02 23.35
CA PHE A 289 4.12 16.77 23.84
C PHE A 289 2.67 16.91 24.34
N ALA A 290 2.32 18.02 24.99
CA ALA A 290 0.96 18.27 25.46
C ALA A 290 -0.03 18.36 24.28
N TYR A 291 0.33 19.09 23.22
CA TYR A 291 -0.49 19.18 22.01
C TYR A 291 -0.58 17.84 21.26
N GLU A 292 0.50 17.07 21.21
CA GLU A 292 0.49 15.73 20.60
C GLU A 292 -0.43 14.76 21.35
N ALA A 293 -0.40 14.78 22.69
CA ALA A 293 -1.31 13.98 23.52
C ALA A 293 -2.78 14.40 23.37
N SER A 294 -3.04 15.72 23.27
CA SER A 294 -4.39 16.25 23.00
C SER A 294 -4.92 15.77 21.63
N ALA A 295 -4.08 15.81 20.59
CA ALA A 295 -4.46 15.35 19.25
C ALA A 295 -4.86 13.87 19.24
N VAL A 296 -4.09 13.01 19.92
CA VAL A 296 -4.41 11.58 20.04
C VAL A 296 -5.74 11.38 20.77
N LYS A 297 -5.93 12.04 21.91
CA LYS A 297 -7.16 11.95 22.70
C LYS A 297 -8.40 12.31 21.89
N LEU A 298 -8.34 13.39 21.09
CA LEU A 298 -9.45 13.82 20.24
C LEU A 298 -9.80 12.80 19.15
N LEU A 299 -8.81 12.07 18.64
CA LEU A 299 -9.05 10.99 17.68
C LEU A 299 -9.65 9.74 18.33
N ASP A 300 -9.22 9.41 19.55
CA ASP A 300 -9.80 8.33 20.34
C ASP A 300 -11.27 8.62 20.69
N GLU A 301 -11.58 9.86 21.11
CA GLU A 301 -12.95 10.31 21.38
C GLU A 301 -13.84 10.22 20.12
N GLU A 302 -13.32 10.63 18.95
CA GLU A 302 -14.05 10.47 17.68
C GLU A 302 -14.28 8.99 17.34
N LEU A 303 -13.27 8.14 17.54
CA LEU A 303 -13.35 6.72 17.26
C LEU A 303 -14.38 6.03 18.17
N SER A 304 -14.35 6.34 19.46
CA SER A 304 -15.32 5.85 20.44
C SER A 304 -16.74 6.27 20.08
N ASN A 305 -16.96 7.53 19.72
CA ASN A 305 -18.26 8.01 19.27
C ASN A 305 -18.72 7.34 17.96
N TYR A 306 -17.78 7.04 17.05
CA TYR A 306 -18.09 6.38 15.78
C TYR A 306 -18.51 4.91 15.96
N TYR A 307 -17.84 4.17 16.84
CA TYR A 307 -18.23 2.80 17.16
C TYR A 307 -19.52 2.76 17.99
N GLY A 308 -19.71 3.74 18.87
CA GLY A 308 -20.87 3.85 19.75
C GLY A 308 -20.85 2.85 20.90
N ASP A 309 -21.64 3.10 21.94
CA ASP A 309 -21.62 2.32 23.19
C ASP A 309 -22.09 0.85 23.05
N GLY A 310 -22.61 0.48 21.88
CA GLY A 310 -23.11 -0.88 21.60
C GLY A 310 -22.06 -1.83 21.01
N THR A 311 -20.89 -1.34 20.60
CA THR A 311 -19.82 -2.20 20.10
C THR A 311 -19.03 -2.80 21.24
N VAL A 312 -18.96 -4.12 21.29
CA VAL A 312 -18.11 -4.85 22.24
C VAL A 312 -16.85 -5.29 21.51
N ASP A 313 -15.69 -4.97 22.09
CA ASP A 313 -14.42 -5.44 21.54
C ASP A 313 -14.36 -6.97 21.57
N PRO A 314 -14.17 -7.62 20.41
CA PRO A 314 -14.10 -9.06 20.36
C PRO A 314 -12.78 -9.55 20.98
N ILE A 315 -12.86 -10.51 21.88
CA ILE A 315 -11.67 -11.20 22.41
C ILE A 315 -10.99 -11.96 21.27
N ARG A 316 -9.74 -11.60 20.98
CA ARG A 316 -8.92 -12.33 20.01
C ARG A 316 -8.31 -13.57 20.67
N SER A 317 -8.86 -14.75 20.38
CA SER A 317 -8.20 -16.02 20.72
C SER A 317 -7.03 -16.27 19.77
N ILE A 318 -5.87 -16.62 20.31
CA ILE A 318 -4.64 -16.87 19.55
C ILE A 318 -4.56 -18.36 19.13
N ASN A 319 -5.54 -19.19 19.50
CA ASN A 319 -5.49 -20.63 19.30
C ASN A 319 -6.39 -21.10 18.14
N ALA A 320 -5.85 -21.95 17.26
CA ALA A 320 -6.55 -22.49 16.10
C ALA A 320 -7.66 -23.46 16.57
N GLY A 321 -8.91 -23.14 16.25
CA GLY A 321 -10.09 -23.96 16.60
C GLY A 321 -11.08 -23.33 17.58
N VAL A 322 -10.80 -22.12 18.11
CA VAL A 322 -11.75 -21.37 18.93
C VAL A 322 -12.45 -20.33 18.05
N PHE A 323 -13.64 -20.68 17.56
CA PHE A 323 -14.48 -19.80 16.73
C PHE A 323 -15.19 -18.75 17.56
N GLY A 324 -14.43 -17.81 18.14
CA GLY A 324 -14.97 -16.71 18.93
C GLY A 324 -15.62 -17.16 20.23
N TYR A 325 -15.46 -16.37 21.27
CA TYR A 325 -16.28 -16.50 22.46
C TYR A 325 -17.66 -15.89 22.17
N ALA A 326 -18.47 -16.55 21.36
CA ALA A 326 -19.87 -16.18 21.22
C ALA A 326 -20.56 -16.39 22.57
N GLY A 327 -20.77 -15.30 23.32
CA GLY A 327 -21.45 -15.32 24.62
C GLY A 327 -20.58 -15.03 25.85
N VAL A 328 -19.29 -14.69 25.72
CA VAL A 328 -18.53 -14.14 26.86
C VAL A 328 -18.76 -12.63 26.92
N THR A 329 -19.49 -12.19 27.92
CA THR A 329 -19.86 -10.78 28.13
C THR A 329 -18.83 -10.01 28.97
N SER A 330 -17.89 -10.69 29.64
CA SER A 330 -16.75 -10.08 30.33
C SER A 330 -15.67 -11.12 30.67
N ILE A 331 -14.41 -10.67 30.76
CA ILE A 331 -13.31 -11.39 31.43
C ILE A 331 -12.99 -10.54 32.67
N VAL A 332 -13.06 -11.15 33.86
CA VAL A 332 -12.66 -10.52 35.13
C VAL A 332 -11.15 -10.56 35.27
#